data_AF-A0A3M2KPJ7-F1
#
_entry.id   AF-A0A3M2KPJ7-F1
#
_cell.length_a   1.000
_cell.length_b   1.000
_cell.length_c   1.000
_cell.angle_alpha   90.00
_cell.angle_beta   90.00
_cell.angle_gamma   90.00
#
_symmetry.space_group_name_H-M   'P 1'
#
loop_
_entity.id
_entity.type
_entity.pdbx_description
1 polymer ?
#
loop_
_entity_poly.entity_id
_entity_poly.type
_entity_poly.pdbx_seq_one_letter_code
_entity_poly.pdbx_strand_id
1 'polypeptide(L)'
;MTADAPATVPRARLIAEVWAELGAGLAPLSNGLGQPLARTVKLLLDPLVLRPVLNPHFAAGPVRGEHADELRATLRAAGPRLAATAAWFTRLKRARRTLRITEGNPQDLYFQRCFELAGTLGPPGADAERVATEVVAEIREAAGALTVAALRRHVTEPARAAELRRRLAEAWAAPAAPGRDA
;
A
#
# COMPACT_ATOMS: atom_id res chain seq x y z
N MET A 1 19.86 34.55 -22.64
CA MET A 1 19.35 33.88 -21.42
C MET A 1 18.62 32.61 -21.84
N THR A 2 19.36 31.53 -22.07
CA THR A 2 18.79 30.19 -22.17
C THR A 2 18.55 29.72 -20.74
N ALA A 3 17.29 29.68 -20.32
CA ALA A 3 16.93 29.02 -19.07
C ALA A 3 17.33 27.54 -19.22
N ASP A 4 18.29 27.10 -18.40
CA ASP A 4 18.71 25.71 -18.34
C ASP A 4 17.47 24.87 -17.97
N ALA A 5 17.14 23.88 -18.80
CA ALA A 5 16.00 23.02 -18.53
C ALA A 5 16.28 22.29 -17.21
N PRO A 6 15.32 22.23 -16.26
CA PRO A 6 15.60 21.62 -14.97
C PRO A 6 16.02 20.18 -15.18
N ALA A 7 17.23 19.85 -14.69
CA ALA A 7 17.81 18.53 -14.80
C ALA A 7 16.82 17.46 -14.32
N THR A 8 16.72 16.35 -15.06
CA THR A 8 15.89 15.22 -14.66
C THR A 8 16.72 14.19 -13.92
N VAL A 9 16.13 13.56 -12.91
CA VAL A 9 16.75 12.50 -12.11
C VAL A 9 15.98 11.20 -12.33
N PRO A 10 16.64 10.06 -12.55
CA PRO A 10 15.95 8.78 -12.64
C PRO A 10 15.14 8.49 -11.37
N ARG A 11 13.85 8.24 -11.52
CA ARG A 11 12.92 7.92 -10.42
C ARG A 11 13.40 6.74 -9.59
N ALA A 12 13.92 5.70 -10.26
CA ALA A 12 14.46 4.52 -9.60
C ALA A 12 15.64 4.86 -8.68
N ARG A 13 16.46 5.85 -9.04
CA ARG A 13 17.56 6.33 -8.20
C ARG A 13 17.03 7.01 -6.94
N LEU A 14 16.03 7.89 -7.07
CA LEU A 14 15.42 8.57 -5.92
C LEU A 14 14.78 7.56 -4.95
N ILE A 15 14.09 6.56 -5.49
CA ILE A 15 13.53 5.47 -4.69
C ILE A 15 14.65 4.70 -3.99
N ALA A 16 15.71 4.32 -4.69
CA ALA A 16 16.84 3.58 -4.15
C ALA A 16 17.55 4.31 -3.00
N GLU A 17 17.76 5.62 -3.14
CA GLU A 17 18.35 6.49 -2.12
C GLU A 17 17.54 6.45 -0.82
N VAL A 18 16.24 6.75 -0.90
CA VAL A 18 15.37 6.74 0.29
C VAL A 18 15.19 5.34 0.86
N TRP A 19 15.11 4.32 0.00
CA TRP A 19 14.94 2.95 0.45
C TRP A 19 16.14 2.46 1.28
N ALA A 20 17.35 2.86 0.89
CA ALA A 20 18.56 2.60 1.67
C ALA A 20 18.54 3.34 3.02
N GLU A 21 18.05 4.59 3.06
CA GLU A 21 17.88 5.36 4.31
C GLU A 21 16.89 4.70 5.29
N LEU A 22 15.78 4.14 4.78
CA LEU A 22 14.75 3.47 5.60
C LEU A 22 15.22 2.15 6.22
N GLY A 23 16.26 1.53 5.64
CA GLY A 23 17.03 0.46 6.28
C GLY A 23 16.35 -0.91 6.38
N ALA A 24 16.88 -1.74 7.27
CA ALA A 24 16.63 -3.18 7.31
C ALA A 24 15.17 -3.58 7.63
N GLY A 25 14.36 -2.68 8.20
CA GLY A 25 12.93 -2.91 8.44
C GLY A 25 12.14 -3.23 7.17
N LEU A 26 12.67 -2.89 5.99
CA LEU A 26 12.06 -3.16 4.69
C LEU A 26 12.55 -4.45 4.03
N ALA A 27 13.37 -5.27 4.69
CA ALA A 27 13.94 -6.48 4.08
C ALA A 27 12.89 -7.42 3.43
N PRO A 28 11.70 -7.66 4.02
CA PRO A 28 10.63 -8.45 3.38
C PRO A 28 10.08 -7.88 2.07
N LEU A 29 10.30 -6.59 1.82
CA LEU A 29 9.87 -5.85 0.63
C LEU A 29 11.05 -5.54 -0.32
N SER A 30 12.24 -6.08 -0.02
CA SER A 30 13.50 -5.79 -0.71
C SER A 30 14.07 -7.02 -1.42
N ASN A 31 14.89 -6.80 -2.44
CA ASN A 31 15.70 -7.82 -3.10
C ASN A 31 17.03 -8.03 -2.35
N GLY A 32 17.89 -8.93 -2.86
CA GLY A 32 19.19 -9.24 -2.27
C GLY A 32 20.20 -8.08 -2.23
N LEU A 33 19.95 -7.00 -2.99
CA LEU A 33 20.76 -5.78 -2.99
C LEU A 33 20.19 -4.70 -2.05
N GLY A 34 19.17 -5.05 -1.24
CA GLY A 34 18.48 -4.09 -0.38
C GLY A 34 17.63 -3.07 -1.12
N GLN A 35 17.33 -3.29 -2.40
CA GLN A 35 16.48 -2.42 -3.22
C GLN A 35 15.03 -2.92 -3.22
N PRO A 36 14.01 -2.06 -3.42
CA PRO A 36 12.63 -2.51 -3.47
C PRO A 36 12.44 -3.57 -4.57
N LEU A 37 11.63 -4.60 -4.28
CA LEU A 37 11.20 -5.55 -5.29
C LEU A 37 10.37 -4.84 -6.38
N ALA A 38 10.37 -5.38 -7.61
CA ALA A 38 9.51 -4.86 -8.67
C ALA A 38 8.02 -4.82 -8.25
N ARG A 39 7.56 -5.83 -7.51
CA ARG A 39 6.20 -5.84 -6.94
C ARG A 39 6.00 -4.87 -5.78
N THR A 40 7.05 -4.54 -5.03
CA THR A 40 6.97 -3.48 -4.00
C THR A 40 6.68 -2.14 -4.68
N VAL A 41 7.34 -1.84 -5.79
CA VAL A 41 7.03 -0.65 -6.58
C VAL A 41 5.60 -0.72 -7.13
N LYS A 42 5.26 -1.80 -7.84
CA LYS A 42 3.98 -1.96 -8.55
C LYS A 42 2.75 -2.02 -7.62
N LEU A 43 2.85 -2.67 -6.47
CA LEU A 43 1.70 -2.98 -5.61
C LEU A 43 1.60 -2.09 -4.37
N LEU A 44 2.70 -1.44 -3.97
CA LEU A 44 2.73 -0.56 -2.81
C LEU A 44 3.05 0.88 -3.21
N LEU A 45 4.23 1.11 -3.81
CA LEU A 45 4.69 2.49 -4.01
C LEU A 45 3.82 3.25 -5.00
N ASP A 46 3.62 2.72 -6.20
CA ASP A 46 2.77 3.36 -7.21
C ASP A 46 1.33 3.57 -6.73
N PRO A 47 0.58 2.53 -6.30
CA PRO A 47 -0.83 2.70 -6.00
C PRO A 47 -1.12 3.36 -4.64
N LEU A 48 -0.24 3.25 -3.64
CA LEU A 48 -0.59 3.59 -2.25
C LEU A 48 0.27 4.71 -1.64
N VAL A 49 1.49 4.92 -2.15
CA VAL A 49 2.41 5.94 -1.61
C VAL A 49 2.52 7.13 -2.56
N LEU A 50 3.08 6.90 -3.75
CA LEU A 50 3.36 7.93 -4.75
C LEU A 50 2.11 8.33 -5.51
N ARG A 51 1.16 7.40 -5.72
CA ARG A 51 -0.13 7.63 -6.36
C ARG A 51 -0.05 8.46 -7.64
N PRO A 52 0.65 8.02 -8.71
CA PRO A 52 0.86 8.82 -9.91
C PRO A 52 -0.40 9.34 -10.60
N VAL A 53 -1.55 8.68 -10.40
CA VAL A 53 -2.86 9.18 -10.87
C VAL A 53 -3.23 10.52 -10.21
N LEU A 54 -2.91 10.68 -8.92
CA LEU A 54 -3.14 11.91 -8.14
C LEU A 54 -1.93 12.84 -8.18
N ASN A 55 -0.73 12.30 -8.42
CA ASN A 55 0.53 13.03 -8.50
C ASN A 55 1.23 12.75 -9.85
N PRO A 56 0.73 13.32 -10.97
CA PRO A 56 1.21 12.97 -12.32
C PRO A 56 2.71 13.23 -12.54
N HIS A 57 3.31 14.18 -11.80
CA HIS A 57 4.74 14.48 -11.83
C HIS A 57 5.62 13.33 -11.31
N PHE A 58 5.05 12.31 -10.65
CA PHE A 58 5.74 11.09 -10.25
C PHE A 58 5.53 9.90 -11.22
N ALA A 59 4.72 10.07 -12.28
CA ALA A 59 4.35 8.96 -13.17
C ALA A 59 5.50 8.51 -14.07
N ALA A 60 6.31 9.45 -14.54
CA ALA A 60 7.37 9.18 -15.49
C ALA A 60 8.60 8.51 -14.85
N GLY A 61 9.38 7.80 -15.68
CA GLY A 61 10.65 7.21 -15.27
C GLY A 61 11.70 8.26 -14.86
N PRO A 62 11.83 9.39 -15.57
CA PRO A 62 12.57 10.56 -15.11
C PRO A 62 11.67 11.52 -14.33
N VAL A 63 12.17 12.05 -13.21
CA VAL A 63 11.50 13.08 -12.40
C VAL A 63 12.24 14.39 -12.59
N ARG A 64 11.52 15.50 -12.81
CA ARG A 64 12.13 16.82 -12.92
C ARG A 64 12.76 17.21 -11.57
N GLY A 65 13.91 17.87 -11.60
CA GLY A 65 14.67 18.21 -10.39
C GLY A 65 13.84 18.93 -9.33
N GLU A 66 12.93 19.81 -9.74
CA GLU A 66 12.01 20.54 -8.85
C GLU A 66 11.06 19.64 -8.04
N HIS A 67 10.80 18.41 -8.49
CA HIS A 67 9.93 17.44 -7.82
C HIS A 67 10.70 16.33 -7.09
N ALA A 68 12.04 16.30 -7.19
CA ALA A 68 12.83 15.22 -6.63
C ALA A 68 12.71 15.15 -5.11
N ASP A 69 12.74 16.29 -4.44
CA ASP A 69 12.65 16.36 -2.97
C ASP A 69 11.26 16.05 -2.45
N GLU A 70 10.22 16.43 -3.18
CA GLU A 70 8.84 16.05 -2.87
C GLU A 70 8.64 14.53 -2.93
N LEU A 71 9.21 13.87 -3.95
CA LEU A 71 9.18 12.41 -4.06
C LEU A 71 9.91 11.76 -2.88
N ARG A 72 11.11 12.26 -2.55
CA ARG A 72 11.89 11.72 -1.41
C ARG A 72 11.13 11.89 -0.09
N ALA A 73 10.58 13.08 0.16
CA ALA A 73 9.79 13.37 1.34
C ALA A 73 8.57 12.45 1.45
N THR A 74 7.85 12.23 0.34
CA THR A 74 6.70 11.32 0.28
C THR A 74 7.09 9.89 0.68
N LEU A 75 8.22 9.39 0.16
CA LEU A 75 8.72 8.05 0.51
C LEU A 75 9.16 7.97 1.98
N ARG A 76 9.88 8.97 2.50
CA ARG A 76 10.31 9.01 3.91
C ARG A 76 9.12 9.01 4.86
N ALA A 77 8.11 9.83 4.56
CA ALA A 77 6.88 9.89 5.34
C ALA A 77 6.14 8.54 5.38
N ALA A 78 6.19 7.76 4.29
CA ALA A 78 5.61 6.43 4.24
C ALA A 78 6.44 5.35 4.97
N GLY A 79 7.69 5.65 5.36
CA GLY A 79 8.65 4.72 5.94
C GLY A 79 8.12 3.86 7.10
N PRO A 80 7.57 4.45 8.19
CA PRO A 80 7.03 3.68 9.31
C PRO A 80 5.91 2.72 8.89
N ARG A 81 5.03 3.14 7.99
CA ARG A 81 3.94 2.29 7.48
C ARG A 81 4.48 1.16 6.60
N LEU A 82 5.49 1.42 5.78
CA LEU A 82 6.15 0.40 4.96
C LEU A 82 6.89 -0.64 5.83
N ALA A 83 7.51 -0.21 6.93
CA ALA A 83 8.13 -1.12 7.90
C ALA A 83 7.10 -2.01 8.60
N ALA A 84 5.99 -1.44 9.07
CA ALA A 84 4.87 -2.21 9.62
C ALA A 84 4.26 -3.16 8.56
N THR A 85 4.16 -2.73 7.30
CA THR A 85 3.71 -3.57 6.17
C THR A 85 4.62 -4.78 5.99
N ALA A 86 5.94 -4.56 6.01
CA ALA A 86 6.93 -5.62 5.89
C ALA A 86 6.85 -6.63 7.06
N ALA A 87 6.62 -6.13 8.28
CA ALA A 87 6.41 -6.96 9.46
C ALA A 87 5.14 -7.81 9.34
N TRP A 88 4.00 -7.23 8.94
CA TRP A 88 2.76 -7.96 8.67
C TRP A 88 2.93 -9.01 7.58
N PHE A 89 3.64 -8.70 6.49
CA PHE A 89 3.89 -9.66 5.41
C PHE A 89 4.63 -10.91 5.91
N THR A 90 5.52 -10.75 6.89
CA THR A 90 6.20 -11.89 7.52
C THR A 90 5.22 -12.76 8.31
N ARG A 91 4.27 -12.16 9.04
CA ARG A 91 3.21 -12.88 9.78
C ARG A 91 2.27 -13.61 8.83
N LEU A 92 1.78 -12.96 7.78
CA LEU A 92 0.88 -13.58 6.80
C LEU A 92 1.56 -14.73 6.05
N LYS A 93 2.85 -14.61 5.69
CA LYS A 93 3.61 -15.75 5.13
C LYS A 93 3.70 -16.93 6.08
N ARG A 94 3.83 -16.69 7.39
CA ARG A 94 3.85 -17.75 8.40
C ARG A 94 2.49 -18.44 8.49
N ALA A 95 1.42 -17.68 8.67
CA ALA A 95 0.05 -18.20 8.71
C ALA A 95 -0.30 -18.99 7.44
N ARG A 96 0.06 -18.49 6.26
CA ARG A 96 -0.11 -19.20 4.98
C ARG A 96 0.57 -20.57 4.95
N ARG A 97 1.80 -20.66 5.46
CA ARG A 97 2.53 -21.94 5.55
C ARG A 97 1.85 -22.90 6.51
N THR A 98 1.40 -22.41 7.67
CA THR A 98 0.64 -23.20 8.65
C THR A 98 -0.64 -23.79 8.04
N LEU A 99 -1.36 -22.99 7.25
CA LEU A 99 -2.58 -23.41 6.54
C LEU A 99 -2.31 -24.22 5.26
N ARG A 100 -1.04 -24.49 4.93
CA ARG A 100 -0.60 -25.25 3.74
C ARG A 100 -1.17 -24.76 2.41
N ILE A 101 -1.45 -23.45 2.30
CA ILE A 101 -1.89 -22.84 1.05
C ILE A 101 -0.69 -22.79 0.11
N THR A 102 -0.85 -23.18 -1.15
CA THR A 102 0.24 -23.20 -2.14
C THR A 102 -0.07 -22.32 -3.36
N GLU A 103 -1.33 -22.01 -3.59
CA GLU A 103 -1.82 -21.24 -4.73
C GLU A 103 -1.56 -19.74 -4.59
N GLY A 104 -1.36 -19.07 -5.74
CA GLY A 104 -1.17 -17.63 -5.83
C GLY A 104 0.19 -17.13 -5.35
N ASN A 105 0.62 -16.01 -5.90
CA ASN A 105 1.86 -15.36 -5.47
C ASN A 105 1.60 -14.58 -4.16
N PRO A 106 2.35 -14.81 -3.08
CA PRO A 106 2.12 -14.13 -1.80
C PRO A 106 2.21 -12.60 -1.88
N GLN A 107 3.03 -12.05 -2.76
CA GLN A 107 3.16 -10.60 -2.91
C GLN A 107 1.89 -10.01 -3.53
N ASP A 108 1.38 -10.66 -4.58
CA ASP A 108 0.14 -10.26 -5.26
C ASP A 108 -1.08 -10.38 -4.33
N LEU A 109 -1.10 -11.38 -3.45
CA LEU A 109 -2.21 -11.62 -2.50
C LEU A 109 -2.17 -10.72 -1.27
N TYR A 110 -1.00 -10.43 -0.70
CA TYR A 110 -0.92 -9.89 0.66
C TYR A 110 -0.32 -8.51 0.78
N PHE A 111 0.38 -7.97 -0.22
CA PHE A 111 1.05 -6.67 -0.07
C PHE A 111 0.09 -5.55 0.30
N GLN A 112 -0.99 -5.38 -0.45
CA GLN A 112 -1.97 -4.31 -0.19
C GLN A 112 -2.71 -4.52 1.13
N ARG A 113 -3.06 -5.77 1.46
CA ARG A 113 -3.68 -6.10 2.75
C ARG A 113 -2.75 -5.82 3.92
N CYS A 114 -1.44 -6.10 3.81
CA CYS A 114 -0.46 -5.76 4.84
C CYS A 114 -0.33 -4.23 5.01
N PHE A 115 -0.44 -3.47 3.92
CA PHE A 115 -0.39 -2.01 3.97
C PHE A 115 -1.65 -1.41 4.63
N GLU A 116 -2.79 -2.05 4.42
CA GLU A 116 -4.03 -1.74 5.14
C GLU A 116 -3.89 -2.03 6.63
N LEU A 117 -3.48 -3.24 7.02
CA LEU A 117 -3.23 -3.62 8.43
C LEU A 117 -2.23 -2.67 9.10
N ALA A 118 -1.16 -2.30 8.41
CA ALA A 118 -0.19 -1.33 8.90
C ALA A 118 -0.80 0.06 9.15
N GLY A 119 -1.81 0.45 8.37
CA GLY A 119 -2.51 1.73 8.56
C GLY A 119 -3.60 1.69 9.63
N THR A 120 -4.24 0.54 9.85
CA THR A 120 -5.35 0.38 10.81
C THR A 120 -4.88 -0.06 12.19
N LEU A 121 -3.91 -0.96 12.25
CA LEU A 121 -3.41 -1.58 13.48
C LEU A 121 -1.98 -1.18 13.82
N GLY A 122 -1.28 -0.48 12.92
CA GLY A 122 0.14 -0.20 13.09
C GLY A 122 1.00 -1.47 12.94
N PRO A 123 2.16 -1.57 13.62
CA PRO A 123 2.99 -2.76 13.57
C PRO A 123 2.31 -3.97 14.25
N PRO A 124 2.67 -5.22 13.87
CA PRO A 124 2.07 -6.40 14.47
C PRO A 124 2.28 -6.48 15.99
N GLY A 125 1.19 -6.49 16.76
CA GLY A 125 1.17 -6.60 18.21
C GLY A 125 1.02 -8.04 18.72
N ALA A 126 0.53 -8.19 19.96
CA ALA A 126 0.40 -9.50 20.61
C ALA A 126 -0.59 -10.45 19.91
N ASP A 127 -1.62 -9.91 19.26
CA ASP A 127 -2.64 -10.67 18.55
C ASP A 127 -2.31 -10.92 17.06
N ALA A 128 -1.10 -10.56 16.63
CA ALA A 128 -0.69 -10.61 15.23
C ALA A 128 -0.86 -11.97 14.55
N GLU A 129 -0.60 -13.08 15.27
CA GLU A 129 -0.72 -14.43 14.69
C GLU A 129 -2.19 -14.81 14.46
N ARG A 130 -3.09 -14.38 15.37
CA ARG A 130 -4.54 -14.55 15.20
C ARG A 130 -5.03 -13.75 14.00
N VAL A 131 -4.71 -12.45 13.96
CA VAL A 131 -5.09 -11.54 12.85
C VAL A 131 -4.55 -12.06 11.51
N ALA A 132 -3.28 -12.48 11.46
CA ALA A 132 -2.68 -13.01 10.24
C ALA A 132 -3.38 -14.28 9.74
N THR A 133 -3.80 -15.16 10.65
CA THR A 133 -4.51 -16.40 10.31
C THR A 133 -5.91 -16.09 9.77
N GLU A 134 -6.65 -15.20 10.44
CA GLU A 134 -7.98 -14.74 10.00
C GLU A 134 -7.91 -14.11 8.60
N VAL A 135 -6.98 -13.18 8.38
CA VAL A 135 -6.80 -12.49 7.09
C VAL A 135 -6.44 -13.46 5.96
N VAL A 136 -5.57 -14.45 6.23
CA VAL A 136 -5.18 -15.43 5.21
C VAL A 136 -6.35 -16.35 4.86
N ALA A 137 -7.17 -16.73 5.85
CA ALA A 137 -8.39 -17.50 5.62
C ALA A 137 -9.43 -16.70 4.80
N GLU A 138 -9.67 -15.44 5.18
CA GLU A 138 -10.57 -14.50 4.49
C GLU A 138 -10.20 -14.38 2.99
N ILE A 139 -8.92 -14.12 2.69
CA ILE A 139 -8.44 -13.99 1.31
C ILE A 139 -8.64 -15.29 0.51
N ARG A 140 -8.42 -16.45 1.14
CA ARG A 140 -8.61 -17.75 0.51
C ARG A 140 -10.08 -18.01 0.17
N GLU A 141 -10.99 -17.70 1.09
CA GLU A 141 -12.44 -17.85 0.88
C GLU A 141 -12.95 -16.88 -0.19
N ALA A 142 -12.49 -15.62 -0.16
CA ALA A 142 -12.87 -14.60 -1.14
C ALA A 142 -12.42 -14.95 -2.58
N ALA A 143 -11.26 -15.61 -2.73
CA ALA A 143 -10.73 -16.01 -4.04
C ALA A 143 -11.67 -16.94 -4.83
N GLY A 144 -12.61 -17.62 -4.17
CA GLY A 144 -13.63 -18.45 -4.82
C GLY A 144 -15.00 -17.76 -5.03
N ALA A 145 -15.29 -16.66 -4.34
CA ALA A 145 -16.67 -16.18 -4.17
C ALA A 145 -16.98 -14.79 -4.76
N LEU A 146 -15.99 -13.89 -4.88
CA LEU A 146 -16.24 -12.48 -5.25
C LEU A 146 -15.51 -12.07 -6.53
N THR A 147 -16.23 -11.98 -7.65
CA THR A 147 -15.66 -11.44 -8.90
C THR A 147 -15.84 -9.92 -8.97
N VAL A 148 -14.95 -9.20 -9.68
CA VAL A 148 -15.11 -7.76 -9.97
C VAL A 148 -16.44 -7.49 -10.68
N ALA A 149 -16.88 -8.41 -11.54
CA ALA A 149 -18.19 -8.32 -12.19
C ALA A 149 -19.35 -8.44 -11.19
N ALA A 150 -19.26 -9.36 -10.21
CA ALA A 150 -20.24 -9.48 -9.14
C ALA A 150 -20.26 -8.25 -8.23
N LEU A 151 -19.09 -7.72 -7.86
CA LEU A 151 -18.98 -6.49 -7.08
C LEU A 151 -19.56 -5.30 -7.86
N ARG A 152 -19.16 -5.12 -9.12
CA ARG A 152 -19.67 -4.04 -9.99
C ARG A 152 -21.20 -4.10 -10.05
N ARG A 153 -21.76 -5.27 -10.34
CA ARG A 153 -23.21 -5.49 -10.37
C ARG A 153 -23.86 -5.14 -9.02
N HIS A 154 -23.26 -5.54 -7.90
CA HIS A 154 -23.79 -5.23 -6.57
C HIS A 154 -23.78 -3.72 -6.26
N VAL A 155 -22.70 -3.00 -6.58
CA VAL A 155 -22.59 -1.56 -6.28
C VAL A 155 -23.32 -0.67 -7.29
N THR A 156 -23.59 -1.16 -8.50
CA THR A 156 -24.35 -0.44 -9.53
C THR A 156 -25.84 -0.77 -9.51
N GLU A 157 -26.30 -1.69 -8.67
CA GLU A 157 -27.73 -1.95 -8.48
C GLU A 157 -28.42 -0.66 -7.99
N PRO A 158 -29.49 -0.17 -8.64
CA PRO A 158 -30.03 1.17 -8.39
C PRO A 158 -30.36 1.47 -6.93
N ALA A 159 -31.01 0.55 -6.21
CA ALA A 159 -31.39 0.77 -4.82
C ALA A 159 -30.16 0.80 -3.91
N ARG A 160 -29.22 -0.13 -4.10
CA ARG A 160 -27.95 -0.18 -3.37
C ARG A 160 -27.09 1.05 -3.63
N ALA A 161 -27.02 1.50 -4.88
CA ALA A 161 -26.26 2.68 -5.26
C ALA A 161 -26.85 3.96 -4.64
N ALA A 162 -28.17 4.07 -4.55
CA ALA A 162 -28.83 5.19 -3.85
C ALA A 162 -28.50 5.19 -2.36
N GLU A 163 -28.58 4.03 -1.70
CA GLU A 163 -28.25 3.87 -0.28
C GLU A 163 -26.77 4.17 0.03
N LEU A 164 -25.85 3.66 -0.80
CA LEU A 164 -24.41 3.95 -0.63
C LEU A 164 -24.12 5.45 -0.77
N ARG A 165 -24.74 6.14 -1.74
CA ARG A 165 -24.60 7.59 -1.91
C ARG A 165 -25.11 8.36 -0.69
N ARG A 166 -26.27 7.96 -0.13
CA ARG A 166 -26.82 8.57 1.08
C ARG A 166 -25.86 8.45 2.26
N ARG A 167 -25.35 7.23 2.53
CA ARG A 167 -24.39 6.98 3.61
C ARG A 167 -23.09 7.76 3.45
N LEU A 168 -22.58 7.84 2.22
CA LEU A 168 -21.38 8.63 1.93
C LEU A 168 -21.62 10.12 2.19
N ALA A 169 -22.76 10.66 1.76
CA ALA A 169 -23.12 12.05 2.04
C ALA A 169 -23.20 12.33 3.55
N GLU A 170 -23.81 11.43 4.32
CA GLU A 170 -23.91 11.54 5.77
C GLU A 170 -22.54 11.47 6.46
N ALA A 171 -21.70 10.51 6.08
CA ALA A 171 -20.37 10.34 6.66
C ALA A 171 -19.45 11.53 6.37
N TRP A 172 -19.56 12.14 5.19
CA TRP A 172 -18.78 13.32 4.82
C TRP A 172 -19.34 14.64 5.39
N ALA A 173 -20.65 14.71 5.64
CA ALA A 173 -21.27 15.86 6.30
C ALA A 173 -21.06 15.86 7.82
N ALA A 174 -20.75 14.69 8.40
CA ALA A 174 -20.47 14.58 9.83
C ALA A 174 -19.21 15.39 10.20
N PRO A 175 -19.27 16.26 11.22
CA PRO A 175 -18.09 16.91 11.76
C PRO A 175 -17.07 15.85 12.17
N ALA A 176 -15.78 16.09 11.87
CA ALA A 176 -14.72 15.25 12.40
C ALA A 176 -14.89 15.16 13.92
N ALA A 177 -14.97 13.95 14.46
CA ALA A 177 -15.04 13.76 15.90
C ALA A 177 -13.85 14.49 16.53
N PRO A 178 -14.07 15.27 17.63
CA PRO A 178 -12.95 15.91 18.32
C PRO A 178 -11.94 14.82 18.67
N GLY A 179 -10.70 15.02 18.23
CA GLY A 179 -9.60 14.12 18.52
C GLY A 179 -9.56 13.88 20.03
N ARG A 180 -9.51 12.60 20.43
CA ARG A 180 -9.10 12.27 21.79
C ARG A 180 -7.62 12.61 21.90
N ASP A 181 -7.34 13.85 22.30
CA ASP A 181 -6.04 14.22 22.84
C ASP A 181 -5.90 13.53 24.20
N ALA A 182 -4.96 12.59 24.25
CA ALA A 182 -4.41 12.01 25.48
C ALA A 182 -2.90 11.88 25.30
#